data_AF-A0A5N8AKS2-F1
#
_entry.id   AF-A0A5N8AKS2-F1
#
_cell.length_a   1.000
_cell.length_b   1.000
_cell.length_c   1.000
_cell.angle_alpha   90.00
_cell.angle_beta   90.00
_cell.angle_gamma   90.00
#
_symmetry.space_group_name_H-M   'P 1'
#
loop_
_entity.id
_entity.type
_entity.pdbx_description
1 polymer ?
#
loop_
_entity_poly.entity_id
_entity_poly.type
_entity_poly.pdbx_seq_one_letter_code
_entity_poly.pdbx_strand_id
1 'polypeptide(L)'
;MEDIFLPVMVVGMIFIGLPWVILHYLTKWRTSSTLTKEDEVMLDELRDTARRLEERLITVERIIAAEDPNFQPRVGRHGLTDHDARTSPYHRSN
;
A
#
# COMPACT_ATOMS: atom_id res chain seq x y z
N MET A 1 16.66 33.85 46.35
CA MET A 1 17.42 33.76 45.08
C MET A 1 16.99 32.56 44.26
N GLU A 2 16.60 31.46 44.89
CA GLU A 2 16.17 30.20 44.26
C GLU A 2 14.90 30.36 43.39
N ASP A 3 14.02 31.29 43.74
CA ASP A 3 12.76 31.56 43.02
C ASP A 3 12.94 32.07 41.58
N ILE A 4 14.13 32.57 41.24
CA ILE A 4 14.46 33.07 39.89
C ILE A 4 15.20 32.00 39.08
N PHE A 5 16.01 31.14 39.72
CA PHE A 5 16.77 30.11 39.03
C PHE A 5 15.88 28.97 38.50
N LEU A 6 14.88 28.56 39.28
CA LEU A 6 13.98 27.48 38.92
C LEU A 6 13.19 27.72 37.61
N PRO A 7 12.49 28.85 37.42
CA PRO A 7 11.76 29.09 36.16
C PRO A 7 12.70 29.23 34.96
N VAL A 8 13.89 29.82 35.11
CA VAL A 8 14.86 29.96 34.02
C VAL A 8 15.34 28.59 33.53
N MET A 9 15.64 27.67 34.44
CA MET A 9 16.01 26.29 34.10
C MET A 9 14.87 25.53 33.43
N VAL A 10 13.65 25.67 33.95
CA VAL A 10 12.46 25.00 33.39
C VAL A 10 12.17 25.50 31.97
N VAL A 11 12.22 26.80 31.74
CA VAL A 11 12.02 27.39 30.40
C VAL A 11 13.12 26.91 29.44
N GLY A 12 14.38 26.95 29.85
CA GLY A 12 15.48 26.43 29.04
C GLY A 12 15.30 24.94 28.67
N MET A 13 14.93 24.12 29.65
CA MET A 13 14.70 22.69 29.45
C MET A 13 13.50 22.42 28.52
N ILE A 14 12.44 23.22 28.58
CA ILE A 14 11.29 23.10 27.67
C ILE A 14 11.68 23.50 26.25
N PHE A 15 12.42 24.61 26.08
CA PHE A 15 12.87 25.07 24.76
C PHE A 15 13.88 24.15 24.09
N ILE A 16 14.64 23.38 24.88
CA ILE A 16 15.56 22.36 24.35
C ILE A 16 14.82 21.02 24.18
N GLY A 17 13.98 20.67 25.15
CA GLY A 17 13.24 19.41 25.21
C GLY A 17 12.17 19.27 24.14
N LEU A 18 11.40 20.32 23.85
CA LEU A 18 10.38 20.29 22.78
C LEU A 18 11.00 20.03 21.39
N PRO A 19 11.98 20.82 20.92
CA PRO A 19 12.69 20.54 19.68
C PRO A 19 13.45 19.21 19.71
N TRP A 20 14.00 18.79 20.87
CA TRP A 20 14.67 17.49 21.01
C TRP A 20 13.72 16.32 20.77
N VAL A 21 12.51 16.36 21.35
CA VAL A 21 11.49 15.34 21.15
C VAL A 21 11.08 15.28 19.68
N ILE A 22 10.86 16.44 19.06
CA ILE A 22 10.57 16.53 17.61
C ILE A 22 11.71 15.93 16.79
N LEU A 23 12.96 16.33 17.07
CA LEU A 23 14.15 15.81 16.38
C LEU A 23 14.32 14.31 16.60
N HIS A 24 14.08 13.79 17.80
CA HIS A 24 14.15 12.37 18.11
C HIS A 24 13.18 11.56 17.25
N TYR A 25 11.93 12.00 17.13
CA TYR A 25 10.95 11.35 16.28
C TYR A 25 11.25 11.52 14.79
N LEU A 26 11.81 12.67 14.37
CA LEU A 26 12.27 12.89 12.99
C LEU A 26 13.47 12.01 12.62
N THR A 27 14.45 11.83 13.51
CA THR A 27 15.60 10.94 13.30
C THR A 27 15.15 9.48 13.23
N LYS A 28 14.26 9.04 14.11
CA LYS A 28 13.58 7.73 14.02
C LYS A 28 12.89 7.56 12.67
N TRP A 29 12.15 8.58 12.22
CA TRP A 29 11.44 8.51 10.94
C TRP A 29 12.37 8.50 9.73
N ARG A 30 13.51 9.23 9.78
CA ARG A 30 14.52 9.21 8.72
C ARG A 30 15.27 7.87 8.65
N THR A 31 15.56 7.20 9.76
CA THR A 31 16.10 5.83 9.74
C THR A 31 15.09 4.81 9.21
N SER A 32 13.78 5.01 9.47
CA SER A 32 12.72 4.21 8.85
C SER A 32 12.42 4.60 7.39
N SER A 33 12.97 5.70 6.85
CA SER A 33 12.68 6.13 5.47
C SER A 33 13.45 5.35 4.40
N THR A 34 14.36 4.45 4.80
CA THR A 34 14.85 3.38 3.91
C THR A 34 13.74 2.38 3.55
N LEU A 35 12.60 2.39 4.29
CA LEU A 35 11.47 1.54 3.95
C LEU A 35 10.87 1.84 2.59
N THR A 36 10.86 3.06 2.01
CA THR A 36 10.18 3.21 0.69
C THR A 36 10.75 2.28 -0.39
N LYS A 37 12.05 2.03 -0.41
CA LYS A 37 12.66 1.07 -1.33
C LYS A 37 12.43 -0.39 -0.90
N GLU A 38 12.42 -0.65 0.41
CA GLU A 38 12.10 -1.96 0.98
C GLU A 38 10.63 -2.34 0.74
N ASP A 39 9.72 -1.36 0.81
CA ASP A 39 8.29 -1.43 0.54
C ASP A 39 8.06 -1.71 -0.94
N GLU A 40 8.77 -1.03 -1.85
CA GLU A 40 8.73 -1.34 -3.28
C GLU A 40 9.16 -2.80 -3.54
N VAL A 41 10.22 -3.28 -2.89
CA VAL A 41 10.70 -4.66 -2.99
C VAL A 41 9.68 -5.65 -2.39
N MET A 42 9.10 -5.34 -1.24
CA MET A 42 8.08 -6.17 -0.59
C MET A 42 6.80 -6.24 -1.44
N LEU A 43 6.39 -5.13 -2.05
CA LEU A 43 5.25 -5.09 -2.97
C LEU A 43 5.52 -5.93 -4.23
N ASP A 44 6.74 -5.91 -4.75
CA ASP A 44 7.15 -6.75 -5.88
C ASP A 44 7.13 -8.24 -5.51
N GLU A 45 7.62 -8.59 -4.31
CA GLU A 45 7.57 -9.95 -3.77
C GLU A 45 6.13 -10.45 -3.56
N LEU A 46 5.24 -9.59 -3.03
CA LEU A 46 3.82 -9.88 -2.88
C LEU A 46 3.14 -10.07 -4.25
N ARG A 47 3.57 -9.32 -5.26
CA ARG A 47 3.05 -9.47 -6.62
C ARG A 47 3.51 -10.78 -7.27
N ASP A 48 4.76 -11.16 -7.07
CA ASP A 48 5.30 -12.42 -7.58
C ASP A 48 4.69 -13.64 -6.89
N THR A 49 4.45 -13.55 -5.58
CA THR A 49 3.73 -14.60 -4.85
C THR A 49 2.28 -14.71 -5.33
N ALA A 50 1.56 -13.59 -5.51
CA ALA A 50 0.21 -13.60 -6.07
C ALA A 50 0.13 -14.29 -7.44
N ARG A 51 1.07 -13.99 -8.36
CA ARG A 51 1.17 -14.64 -9.67
C ARG A 51 1.34 -16.16 -9.57
N ARG A 52 2.23 -16.63 -8.69
CA ARG A 52 2.45 -18.07 -8.49
C ARG A 52 1.23 -18.78 -7.90
N LEU A 53 0.48 -18.11 -7.02
CA LEU A 53 -0.78 -18.65 -6.51
C LEU A 53 -1.81 -18.79 -7.64
N GLU A 54 -1.89 -17.81 -8.53
CA GLU A 54 -2.77 -17.87 -9.71
C GLU A 54 -2.38 -19.00 -10.67
N GLU A 55 -1.10 -19.19 -10.97
CA GLU A 55 -0.62 -20.32 -11.79
C GLU A 55 -1.02 -21.68 -11.21
N ARG A 56 -0.97 -21.81 -9.87
CA ARG A 56 -1.39 -23.04 -9.18
C ARG A 56 -2.90 -23.18 -9.13
N LEU A 57 -3.63 -22.07 -9.04
CA LEU A 57 -5.10 -22.05 -9.09
C LEU A 57 -5.59 -22.70 -10.38
N ILE A 58 -4.94 -22.46 -11.52
CA ILE A 58 -5.29 -23.09 -12.81
C ILE A 58 -5.23 -24.63 -12.71
N THR A 59 -4.23 -25.15 -11.99
CA THR A 59 -4.11 -26.61 -11.77
C THR A 59 -5.21 -27.11 -10.85
N VAL A 60 -5.54 -26.36 -9.79
CA VAL A 60 -6.66 -26.67 -8.89
C VAL A 60 -8.00 -26.63 -9.64
N GLU A 61 -8.24 -25.63 -10.48
CA GLU A 61 -9.44 -25.55 -11.33
C GLU A 61 -9.54 -26.76 -12.28
N ARG A 62 -8.42 -27.23 -12.82
CA ARG A 62 -8.38 -28.44 -13.66
C ARG A 62 -8.73 -29.70 -12.87
N ILE A 63 -8.27 -29.82 -11.63
CA ILE A 63 -8.59 -30.97 -10.76
C ILE A 63 -10.07 -30.92 -10.38
N ILE A 64 -10.58 -29.77 -9.96
CA ILE A 64 -11.99 -29.59 -9.59
C ILE A 64 -12.91 -29.86 -10.78
N ALA A 65 -12.55 -29.41 -11.98
CA ALA A 65 -13.33 -29.71 -13.19
C ALA A 65 -13.32 -31.20 -13.58
N ALA A 66 -12.31 -31.96 -13.15
CA ALA A 66 -12.28 -33.41 -13.30
C ALA A 66 -13.12 -34.14 -12.25
N GLU A 67 -13.28 -33.55 -11.05
CA GLU A 67 -14.09 -34.10 -9.96
C GLU A 67 -15.58 -33.72 -10.04
N ASP A 68 -15.92 -32.53 -10.55
CA ASP A 68 -17.29 -32.07 -10.76
C ASP A 68 -17.45 -31.47 -12.18
N PRO A 69 -18.12 -32.19 -13.12
CA PRO A 69 -18.32 -31.72 -14.50
C PRO A 69 -19.26 -30.50 -14.62
N ASN A 70 -19.93 -30.07 -13.55
CA ASN A 70 -20.74 -28.84 -13.55
C ASN A 70 -19.96 -27.60 -13.08
N PHE A 71 -18.70 -27.75 -12.68
CA PHE A 71 -17.86 -26.63 -12.26
C PHE A 71 -17.54 -25.71 -13.44
N GLN A 72 -17.93 -24.43 -13.36
CA GLN A 72 -17.63 -23.40 -14.36
C GLN A 72 -16.39 -22.61 -13.93
N PRO A 73 -15.22 -22.78 -14.60
CA PRO A 73 -14.02 -22.02 -14.28
C PRO A 73 -14.26 -20.51 -14.44
N ARG A 74 -13.81 -19.70 -13.48
CA ARG A 74 -14.09 -18.24 -13.44
C ARG A 74 -13.28 -17.42 -14.44
N VAL A 75 -12.51 -18.07 -15.32
CA VAL A 75 -11.59 -17.48 -16.31
C VAL A 75 -12.29 -16.57 -17.35
N GLY A 76 -13.64 -16.47 -17.36
CA GLY A 76 -14.39 -15.68 -18.34
C GLY A 76 -14.97 -14.33 -17.90
N ARG A 77 -14.85 -13.86 -16.65
CA ARG A 77 -15.61 -12.66 -16.18
C ARG A 77 -14.81 -11.37 -15.97
N HIS A 78 -13.48 -11.37 -16.11
CA HIS A 78 -12.67 -10.15 -15.93
C HIS A 78 -12.39 -9.38 -17.24
N GLY A 79 -13.12 -9.69 -18.33
CA GLY A 79 -12.90 -9.06 -19.65
C GLY A 79 -13.99 -8.09 -20.13
N LEU A 80 -15.00 -7.75 -19.33
CA LEU A 80 -16.16 -6.97 -19.81
C LEU A 80 -16.69 -5.90 -18.83
N THR A 81 -15.81 -5.22 -18.08
CA THR A 81 -16.15 -3.88 -17.58
C THR A 81 -15.65 -2.84 -18.58
N ASP A 82 -16.27 -2.82 -19.75
CA ASP A 82 -16.93 -1.64 -20.28
C ASP A 82 -16.19 -0.29 -20.11
N HIS A 83 -14.94 -0.21 -20.60
CA HIS A 83 -14.27 1.10 -20.77
C HIS A 83 -14.55 1.72 -22.15
N ASP A 84 -15.33 1.05 -22.99
CA ASP A 84 -15.55 1.45 -24.39
C ASP A 84 -16.73 2.43 -24.58
N ALA A 85 -17.45 2.79 -23.51
CA ALA A 85 -18.53 3.79 -23.58
C ALA A 85 -18.05 5.24 -23.79
N ARG A 86 -16.73 5.52 -23.88
CA ARG A 86 -16.19 6.87 -24.16
C ARG A 86 -15.85 7.13 -25.62
N THR A 87 -15.99 6.14 -26.50
CA THR A 87 -15.90 6.34 -27.95
C THR A 87 -17.29 6.17 -28.56
N SER A 88 -18.16 7.17 -28.39
CA SER A 88 -19.37 7.28 -29.23
C SER A 88 -19.21 8.42 -30.23
N PRO A 89 -18.93 8.12 -31.51
CA PRO A 89 -18.81 9.10 -32.59
C PRO A 89 -20.09 9.15 -33.44
N TYR A 90 -21.21 9.62 -32.88
CA TYR A 90 -22.43 10.04 -33.60
C TYR A 90 -23.13 11.03 -32.64
N HIS A 91 -23.53 12.27 -32.98
CA HIS A 91 -24.39 12.63 -34.08
C HIS A 91 -24.34 14.17 -34.30
N ARG A 92 -23.83 14.58 -35.46
CA ARG A 92 -24.01 15.89 -36.07
C ARG A 92 -25.45 15.97 -36.59
N SER A 93 -26.26 16.94 -36.14
CA SER A 93 -27.30 17.58 -36.98
C SER A 93 -28.02 18.72 -36.24
N ASN A 94 -27.88 19.90 -36.84
CA ASN A 94 -28.62 21.16 -36.70
C ASN A 94 -28.33 22.05 -35.49
#